data_AF-A0A964RAN3-F1
#
_entry.id   AF-A0A964RAN3-F1
#
_cell.length_a   1.000
_cell.length_b   1.000
_cell.length_c   1.000
_cell.angle_alpha   90.00
_cell.angle_beta   90.00
_cell.angle_gamma   90.00
#
_symmetry.space_group_name_H-M   'P 1'
#
loop_
_entity.id
_entity.type
_entity.pdbx_description
1 polymer ?
#
loop_
_entity_poly.entity_id
_entity_poly.type
_entity_poly.pdbx_seq_one_letter_code
_entity_poly.pdbx_strand_id
1 'polypeptide(L)'
;MSPKLPVLILTACCVLAVTASAQSKTERTTFTDGKGRSSGSATTQTTGSTERTTTRDASGRTTGTAITHQSSSGSERTTFTDGKGRSTGSATTQVTGNSERTTTRDASGRTTGTAVTHQSSSGSERTTFTDGKGRSAGSATTQTSGGTERTTTRDASGRTTGTATKRR
;
A
#
# COMPACT_ATOMS: atom_id res chain seq x y z
N MET A 1 16.63 -3.11 28.31
CA MET A 1 16.93 -3.55 26.93
C MET A 1 15.61 -3.95 26.29
N SER A 2 15.04 -3.07 25.47
CA SER A 2 13.72 -3.27 24.85
C SER A 2 13.91 -3.52 23.36
N PRO A 3 13.44 -4.63 22.78
CA PRO A 3 13.61 -4.86 21.36
C PRO A 3 12.67 -3.98 20.54
N LYS A 4 13.26 -3.45 19.48
CA LYS A 4 12.72 -2.62 18.42
C LYS A 4 11.52 -3.27 17.72
N LEU A 5 10.47 -2.49 17.45
CA LEU A 5 9.59 -2.68 16.29
C LEU A 5 9.32 -1.29 15.71
N PRO A 6 9.74 -0.99 14.47
CA PRO A 6 9.40 0.26 13.82
C PRO A 6 7.92 0.21 13.45
N VAL A 7 7.10 0.75 14.35
CA VAL A 7 5.80 1.33 14.00
C VAL A 7 6.06 2.34 12.89
N LEU A 8 5.17 2.37 11.89
CA LEU A 8 5.06 3.42 10.88
C LEU A 8 5.85 3.28 9.57
N ILE A 9 5.81 2.09 8.94
CA ILE A 9 5.71 2.01 7.46
C ILE A 9 4.23 1.74 7.11
N LEU A 10 3.36 2.58 7.65
CA LEU A 10 1.92 2.58 7.35
C LEU A 10 1.51 3.99 6.95
N THR A 11 2.26 4.57 6.02
CA THR A 11 1.95 5.86 5.42
C THR A 11 1.75 5.64 3.93
N ALA A 12 0.47 5.56 3.56
CA ALA A 12 -0.09 5.86 2.25
C ALA A 12 0.50 5.09 1.03
N CYS A 13 0.03 3.86 0.81
CA CYS A 13 -0.25 3.41 -0.56
C CYS A 13 -1.76 3.53 -0.79
N CYS A 14 -2.24 4.74 -1.10
CA CYS A 14 -3.51 4.89 -1.79
C CYS A 14 -3.27 4.48 -3.26
N VAL A 15 -3.47 3.20 -3.57
CA VAL A 15 -3.49 2.73 -4.96
C VAL A 15 -4.87 3.08 -5.51
N LEU A 16 -4.91 4.12 -6.33
CA LEU A 16 -6.12 4.50 -7.06
C LEU A 16 -6.13 3.68 -8.36
N ALA A 17 -7.01 2.67 -8.44
CA ALA A 17 -7.18 1.89 -9.67
C ALA A 17 -7.74 2.80 -10.79
N VAL A 18 -7.01 2.93 -11.90
CA VAL A 18 -7.50 3.59 -13.13
C VAL A 18 -7.45 2.57 -14.27
N THR A 19 -8.60 2.39 -14.91
CA THR A 19 -8.83 1.53 -16.07
C THR A 19 -8.06 2.02 -17.31
N ALA A 20 -7.58 1.05 -18.09
CA ALA A 20 -6.66 1.20 -19.21
C ALA A 20 -7.13 2.13 -20.34
N SER A 21 -6.26 3.10 -20.67
CA SER A 21 -5.97 3.49 -22.04
C SER A 21 -4.45 3.71 -22.12
N ALA A 22 -3.81 3.38 -23.25
CA ALA A 22 -2.35 3.36 -23.42
C ALA A 22 -1.73 4.77 -23.49
N GLN A 23 -2.00 5.60 -22.48
CA GLN A 23 -1.35 6.87 -22.24
C GLN A 23 -0.30 6.68 -21.14
N SER A 24 0.94 7.06 -21.43
CA SER A 24 1.93 7.21 -20.37
C SER A 24 1.42 8.30 -19.42
N LYS A 25 1.07 7.90 -18.20
CA LYS A 25 0.54 8.81 -17.18
C LYS A 25 1.63 9.06 -16.14
N THR A 26 1.87 10.32 -15.83
CA THR A 26 2.76 10.72 -14.74
C THR A 26 1.97 11.45 -13.68
N GLU A 27 2.08 11.00 -12.45
CA GLU A 27 1.48 11.62 -11.28
C GLU A 27 2.56 11.99 -10.28
N ARG A 28 2.41 13.14 -9.63
CA ARG A 28 3.32 13.59 -8.58
C ARG A 28 2.55 13.93 -7.33
N THR A 29 2.94 13.31 -6.23
CA THR A 29 2.47 13.66 -4.88
C THR A 29 3.62 14.33 -4.13
N THR A 30 3.30 15.41 -3.42
CA THR A 30 4.26 16.09 -2.53
C THR A 30 3.87 15.79 -1.09
N PHE A 31 4.86 15.44 -0.29
CA PHE A 31 4.68 15.20 1.13
C PHE A 31 5.04 16.47 1.87
N THR A 32 4.21 16.87 2.82
CA THR A 32 4.45 18.03 3.67
C THR A 32 4.52 17.62 5.14
N ASP A 33 5.27 18.37 5.93
CA ASP A 33 5.28 18.22 7.38
C ASP A 33 4.06 18.92 8.02
N GLY A 34 3.90 18.78 9.34
CA GLY A 34 2.80 19.44 10.08
C GLY A 34 2.85 20.97 10.07
N LYS A 35 3.89 21.57 9.48
CA LYS A 35 4.04 23.01 9.26
C LYS A 35 3.86 23.40 7.78
N GLY A 36 3.45 22.46 6.92
CA GLY A 36 3.21 22.68 5.50
C GLY A 36 4.48 22.71 4.63
N ARG A 37 5.67 22.45 5.18
CA ARG A 37 6.92 22.44 4.40
C ARG A 37 7.07 21.11 3.68
N SER A 38 7.57 21.13 2.45
CA SER A 38 7.86 19.91 1.70
C SER A 38 8.87 19.02 2.45
N SER A 39 8.48 17.78 2.70
CA SER A 39 9.32 16.72 3.29
C SER A 39 9.82 15.72 2.23
N GLY A 40 9.28 15.80 1.01
CA GLY A 40 9.67 14.97 -0.12
C GLY A 40 8.58 14.90 -1.20
N SER A 41 8.76 13.98 -2.15
CA SER A 41 7.74 13.70 -3.16
C SER A 41 7.82 12.27 -3.66
N ALA A 42 6.70 11.73 -4.14
CA ALA A 42 6.68 10.53 -4.97
C ALA A 42 6.18 10.87 -6.37
N THR A 43 6.87 10.35 -7.38
CA THR A 43 6.46 10.44 -8.78
C THR A 43 6.17 9.05 -9.30
N THR A 44 4.94 8.82 -9.75
CA THR A 44 4.49 7.57 -10.33
C THR A 44 4.36 7.73 -11.84
N GLN A 45 4.98 6.82 -12.58
CA GLN A 45 4.89 6.73 -14.03
C GLN A 45 4.27 5.39 -14.40
N THR A 46 3.17 5.42 -15.14
CA THR A 46 2.49 4.22 -15.62
C THR A 46 2.70 4.08 -17.12
N THR A 47 3.15 2.92 -17.57
CA THR A 47 3.38 2.59 -18.99
C THR A 47 2.95 1.16 -19.24
N GLY A 48 1.87 0.98 -20.00
CA GLY A 48 1.24 -0.33 -20.16
C GLY A 48 0.83 -0.91 -18.81
N SER A 49 1.16 -2.17 -18.56
CA SER A 49 0.91 -2.88 -17.29
C SER A 49 2.02 -2.71 -16.24
N THR A 50 2.88 -1.69 -16.38
CA THR A 50 3.97 -1.42 -15.43
C THR A 50 3.84 -0.03 -14.84
N GLU A 51 3.97 0.05 -13.52
CA GLU A 51 4.02 1.30 -12.77
C GLU A 51 5.36 1.44 -12.07
N ARG A 52 5.96 2.63 -12.14
CA ARG A 52 7.19 2.96 -11.45
C ARG A 52 6.98 4.17 -10.57
N THR A 53 7.04 3.97 -9.26
CA THR A 53 7.02 5.06 -8.27
C THR A 53 8.43 5.33 -7.79
N THR A 54 8.90 6.57 -7.92
CA THR A 54 10.19 7.02 -7.39
C THR A 54 9.96 8.00 -6.26
N THR A 55 10.47 7.69 -5.08
CA THR A 55 10.38 8.55 -3.89
C THR A 55 11.66 9.36 -3.75
N ARG A 56 11.51 10.66 -3.47
CA ARG A 56 12.60 11.59 -3.25
C ARG A 56 12.40 12.33 -1.93
N ASP A 57 13.52 12.63 -1.26
CA ASP A 57 13.50 13.50 -0.07
C ASP A 57 13.31 14.98 -0.43
N ALA A 58 13.25 15.84 0.57
CA ALA A 58 13.11 17.29 0.40
C ALA A 58 14.26 17.93 -0.41
N SER A 59 15.45 17.30 -0.46
CA SER A 59 16.58 17.74 -1.27
C SER A 59 16.55 17.21 -2.71
N GLY A 60 15.53 16.43 -3.07
CA GLY A 60 15.37 15.84 -4.39
C GLY A 60 16.16 14.54 -4.61
N ARG A 61 16.84 14.01 -3.59
CA ARG A 61 17.59 12.75 -3.71
C ARG A 61 16.63 11.57 -3.68
N THR A 62 16.84 10.60 -4.56
CA THR A 62 16.06 9.37 -4.56
C THR A 62 16.32 8.57 -3.28
N THR A 63 15.25 8.24 -2.56
CA THR A 63 15.30 7.42 -1.34
C THR A 63 14.86 5.99 -1.59
N GLY A 64 14.07 5.76 -2.64
CA GLY A 64 13.70 4.43 -3.09
C GLY A 64 12.85 4.44 -4.36
N THR A 65 12.66 3.25 -4.93
CA THR A 65 11.77 3.02 -6.06
C THR A 65 10.87 1.81 -5.78
N ALA A 66 9.62 1.88 -6.22
CA ALA A 66 8.72 0.74 -6.32
C ALA A 66 8.41 0.51 -7.81
N ILE A 67 8.55 -0.72 -8.28
CA ILE A 67 8.15 -1.12 -9.64
C ILE A 67 7.09 -2.20 -9.53
N THR A 68 5.90 -1.93 -10.05
CA THR A 68 4.75 -2.82 -10.03
C THR A 68 4.48 -3.32 -11.43
N HIS A 69 4.39 -4.64 -11.58
CA HIS A 69 3.91 -5.29 -12.79
C HIS A 69 2.53 -5.88 -12.53
N GLN A 70 1.57 -5.48 -13.35
CA GLN A 70 0.19 -5.94 -13.30
C GLN A 70 -0.03 -7.06 -14.31
N SER A 71 -0.77 -8.09 -13.94
CA SER A 71 -1.27 -9.11 -14.85
C SER A 71 -2.67 -8.76 -15.33
N SER A 72 -3.06 -9.34 -16.48
CA SER A 72 -4.43 -9.25 -16.98
C SER A 72 -5.47 -9.90 -16.06
N SER A 73 -5.05 -10.78 -15.15
CA SER A 73 -5.90 -11.41 -14.15
C SER A 73 -6.09 -10.58 -12.87
N GLY A 74 -5.59 -9.34 -12.85
CA GLY A 74 -5.67 -8.44 -11.69
C GLY A 74 -4.65 -8.74 -10.58
N SER A 75 -3.79 -9.74 -10.77
CA SER A 75 -2.69 -10.02 -9.83
C SER A 75 -1.50 -9.10 -10.12
N GLU A 76 -0.71 -8.78 -9.11
CA GLU A 76 0.38 -7.81 -9.26
C GLU A 76 1.60 -8.18 -8.44
N ARG A 77 2.77 -7.77 -8.92
CA ARG A 77 4.05 -7.90 -8.21
C ARG A 77 4.74 -6.56 -8.14
N THR A 78 4.98 -6.08 -6.92
CA THR A 78 5.78 -4.88 -6.66
C THR A 78 7.15 -5.27 -6.12
N THR A 79 8.22 -4.68 -6.67
CA THR A 79 9.58 -4.80 -6.15
C THR A 79 10.04 -3.44 -5.62
N PHE A 80 10.64 -3.44 -4.42
CA PHE A 80 11.11 -2.23 -3.76
C PHE A 80 12.63 -2.17 -3.76
N THR A 81 13.19 -1.02 -4.14
CA THR A 81 14.63 -0.76 -4.08
C THR A 81 14.95 0.48 -3.27
N ASP A 82 16.12 0.51 -2.64
CA ASP A 82 16.63 1.71 -1.97
C ASP A 82 17.17 2.76 -2.96
N GLY A 83 17.57 3.93 -2.47
CA GLY A 83 18.17 4.99 -3.29
C GLY A 83 19.47 4.61 -4.00
N LYS A 84 20.08 3.46 -3.67
CA LYS A 84 21.26 2.89 -4.35
C LYS A 84 20.88 1.77 -5.34
N GLY A 85 19.59 1.51 -5.53
CA GLY A 85 19.08 0.48 -6.43
C GLY A 85 19.10 -0.94 -5.88
N ARG A 86 19.42 -1.15 -4.60
CA ARG A 86 19.43 -2.50 -4.01
C ARG A 86 18.01 -2.92 -3.64
N SER A 87 17.65 -4.17 -3.93
CA SER A 87 16.36 -4.72 -3.52
C SER A 87 16.23 -4.71 -1.99
N THR A 88 15.08 -4.24 -1.51
CA THR A 88 14.72 -4.17 -0.09
C THR A 88 13.57 -5.12 0.24
N GLY A 89 12.85 -5.59 -0.77
CA GLY A 89 11.74 -6.52 -0.62
C GLY A 89 10.79 -6.50 -1.81
N SER A 90 9.67 -7.18 -1.65
CA SER A 90 8.59 -7.21 -2.64
C SER A 90 7.23 -7.43 -2.01
N ALA A 91 6.18 -7.07 -2.74
CA ALA A 91 4.80 -7.41 -2.44
C ALA A 91 4.19 -8.14 -3.63
N THR A 92 3.47 -9.23 -3.39
CA THR A 92 2.68 -9.92 -4.43
C THR A 92 1.23 -9.92 -4.03
N THR A 93 0.35 -9.39 -4.87
CA THR A 93 -1.11 -9.45 -4.69
C THR A 93 -1.68 -10.48 -5.66
N GLN A 94 -2.50 -11.38 -5.14
CA GLN A 94 -3.26 -12.34 -5.93
C GLN A 94 -4.74 -12.09 -5.71
N VAL A 95 -5.50 -12.10 -6.79
CA VAL A 95 -6.96 -11.91 -6.77
C VAL A 95 -7.63 -13.25 -7.03
N THR A 96 -8.64 -13.59 -6.23
CA THR A 96 -9.42 -14.81 -6.39
C THR A 96 -10.87 -14.53 -5.98
N GLY A 97 -11.77 -14.49 -6.95
CA GLY A 97 -13.16 -14.11 -6.73
C GLY A 97 -13.27 -12.71 -6.15
N ASN A 98 -13.98 -12.57 -5.02
CA ASN A 98 -14.17 -11.32 -4.28
C ASN A 98 -13.09 -11.06 -3.21
N SER A 99 -11.95 -11.75 -3.32
CA SER A 99 -10.89 -11.73 -2.31
C SER A 99 -9.54 -11.43 -2.93
N GLU A 100 -8.74 -10.67 -2.20
CA GLU A 100 -7.38 -10.31 -2.61
C GLU A 100 -6.41 -10.61 -1.48
N ARG A 101 -5.26 -11.20 -1.82
CA ARG A 101 -4.21 -11.51 -0.86
C ARG A 101 -2.90 -10.89 -1.28
N THR A 102 -2.40 -9.97 -0.47
CA THR A 102 -1.06 -9.40 -0.59
C THR A 102 -0.11 -10.09 0.37
N THR A 103 1.02 -10.58 -0.14
CA THR A 103 2.13 -11.12 0.68
C THR A 103 3.35 -10.22 0.52
N THR A 104 3.89 -9.72 1.62
CA THR A 104 5.11 -8.91 1.64
C THR A 104 6.30 -9.75 2.05
N ARG A 105 7.42 -9.60 1.34
CA ARG A 105 8.68 -10.33 1.60
C ARG A 105 9.83 -9.35 1.69
N ASP A 106 10.81 -9.66 2.55
CA ASP A 106 12.05 -8.91 2.61
C ASP A 106 13.00 -9.25 1.44
N ALA A 107 14.15 -8.59 1.38
CA ALA A 107 15.17 -8.79 0.36
C ALA A 107 15.70 -10.24 0.27
N SER A 108 15.61 -11.02 1.36
CA SER A 108 15.98 -12.44 1.39
C SER A 108 14.83 -13.38 1.02
N GLY A 109 13.66 -12.83 0.68
CA GLY A 109 12.47 -13.59 0.31
C GLY A 109 11.65 -14.11 1.50
N ARG A 110 11.97 -13.76 2.74
CA ARG A 110 11.19 -14.19 3.92
C ARG A 110 9.89 -13.38 4.00
N THR A 111 8.77 -14.05 4.27
CA THR A 111 7.49 -13.37 4.48
C THR A 111 7.55 -12.50 5.73
N THR A 112 7.18 -11.23 5.58
CA THR A 112 7.16 -10.23 6.66
C THR A 112 5.73 -9.93 7.12
N GLY A 113 4.75 -10.11 6.24
CA GLY A 113 3.34 -10.04 6.59
C GLY A 113 2.43 -10.43 5.43
N THR A 114 1.15 -10.53 5.73
CA THR A 114 0.10 -10.69 4.72
C THR A 114 -1.07 -9.78 5.01
N ALA A 115 -1.74 -9.34 3.95
CA ALA A 115 -3.03 -8.67 4.00
C ALA A 115 -4.02 -9.49 3.17
N VAL A 116 -5.19 -9.80 3.72
CA VAL A 116 -6.27 -10.47 3.01
C VAL A 116 -7.49 -9.59 3.06
N THR A 117 -7.94 -9.11 1.91
CA THR A 117 -9.15 -8.30 1.75
C THR A 117 -10.27 -9.17 1.22
N HIS A 118 -11.43 -9.08 1.86
CA HIS A 118 -12.67 -9.65 1.36
C HIS A 118 -13.66 -8.53 1.06
N GLN A 119 -14.18 -8.54 -0.17
CA GLN A 119 -15.22 -7.63 -0.60
C GLN A 119 -16.60 -8.26 -0.41
N SER A 120 -17.52 -7.49 0.17
CA SER A 120 -18.93 -7.82 0.26
C SER A 120 -19.67 -7.32 -0.97
N SER A 121 -20.72 -8.02 -1.39
CA SER A 121 -21.65 -7.57 -2.42
C SER A 121 -22.32 -6.23 -2.10
N SER A 122 -22.34 -5.82 -0.83
CA SER A 122 -22.87 -4.53 -0.36
C SER A 122 -21.90 -3.34 -0.54
N GLY A 123 -20.71 -3.56 -1.13
CA GLY A 123 -19.69 -2.51 -1.30
C GLY A 123 -18.92 -2.18 -0.01
N SER A 124 -19.02 -3.05 1.01
CA SER A 124 -18.17 -3.03 2.20
C SER A 124 -17.00 -3.99 2.03
N GLU A 125 -15.88 -3.69 2.66
CA GLU A 125 -14.68 -4.52 2.57
C GLU A 125 -14.00 -4.66 3.93
N ARG A 126 -13.37 -5.81 4.15
CA ARG A 126 -12.55 -6.03 5.34
C ARG A 126 -11.21 -6.60 4.96
N THR A 127 -10.16 -5.93 5.40
CA THR A 127 -8.77 -6.40 5.29
C THR A 127 -8.30 -6.90 6.64
N THR A 128 -7.76 -8.11 6.69
CA THR A 128 -7.08 -8.66 7.88
C THR A 128 -5.58 -8.68 7.63
N PHE A 129 -4.81 -8.22 8.61
CA PHE A 129 -3.35 -8.18 8.53
C PHE A 129 -2.76 -9.25 9.45
N THR A 130 -1.72 -9.94 8.97
CA THR A 130 -0.92 -10.85 9.79
C THR A 130 0.56 -10.55 9.66
N ASP A 131 1.32 -10.88 10.70
CA ASP A 131 2.78 -10.84 10.65
C ASP A 131 3.37 -12.03 9.87
N GLY A 132 4.70 -12.04 9.71
CA GLY A 132 5.43 -13.12 9.03
C GLY A 132 5.34 -14.50 9.72
N LYS A 133 4.82 -14.57 10.95
CA LYS A 133 4.52 -15.81 11.67
C LYS A 133 3.03 -16.21 11.59
N GLY A 134 2.22 -15.44 10.87
CA GLY A 134 0.77 -15.67 10.72
C GLY A 134 -0.07 -15.19 11.91
N ARG A 135 0.49 -14.44 12.86
CA ARG A 135 -0.28 -13.87 13.98
C ARG A 135 -1.02 -12.62 13.52
N SER A 136 -2.23 -12.40 14.05
CA SER A 136 -3.01 -11.18 13.78
C SER A 136 -2.18 -9.93 14.10
N ALA A 137 -2.14 -9.01 13.15
CA ALA A 137 -1.55 -7.67 13.28
C ALA A 137 -2.62 -6.57 13.32
N GLY A 138 -3.89 -6.93 13.10
CA GLY A 138 -5.03 -6.01 13.10
C GLY A 138 -5.93 -6.17 11.88
N SER A 139 -6.81 -5.20 11.67
CA SER A 139 -7.72 -5.20 10.52
C SER A 139 -8.14 -3.79 10.13
N ALA A 140 -8.54 -3.62 8.88
CA ALA A 140 -9.24 -2.45 8.38
C ALA A 140 -10.63 -2.87 7.89
N THR A 141 -11.65 -2.05 8.12
CA THR A 141 -12.99 -2.28 7.57
C THR A 141 -13.49 -0.99 6.95
N THR A 142 -13.82 -1.05 5.67
CA THR A 142 -14.39 0.05 4.91
C THR A 142 -15.87 -0.22 4.69
N GLN A 143 -16.71 0.76 5.00
CA GLN A 143 -18.14 0.72 4.75
C GLN A 143 -18.52 1.92 3.91
N THR A 144 -19.41 1.69 2.94
CA THR A 144 -19.95 2.73 2.08
C THR A 144 -21.41 2.95 2.43
N SER A 145 -21.77 4.17 2.78
CA SER A 145 -23.16 4.55 3.06
C SER A 145 -23.41 6.00 2.65
N GLY A 146 -24.47 6.23 1.88
CA GLY A 146 -24.88 7.58 1.46
C GLY A 146 -23.76 8.37 0.74
N GLY A 147 -23.01 7.71 -0.15
CA GLY A 147 -21.88 8.33 -0.87
C GLY A 147 -20.64 8.63 0.00
N THR A 148 -20.64 8.18 1.26
CA THR A 148 -19.51 8.32 2.17
C THR A 148 -18.85 6.97 2.41
N GLU A 149 -17.54 6.91 2.21
CA GLU A 149 -16.70 5.77 2.56
C GLU A 149 -16.05 6.04 3.92
N ARG A 150 -16.22 5.11 4.86
CA ARG A 150 -15.57 5.17 6.17
C ARG A 150 -14.74 3.94 6.40
N THR A 151 -13.44 4.13 6.58
CA THR A 151 -12.50 3.06 6.95
C THR A 151 -12.18 3.17 8.44
N THR A 152 -12.33 2.07 9.17
CA THR A 152 -11.91 1.94 10.58
C THR A 152 -10.76 0.97 10.66
N THR A 153 -9.63 1.39 11.23
CA THR A 153 -8.48 0.52 11.50
C THR A 153 -8.47 0.08 12.95
N ARG A 154 -8.15 -1.19 13.17
CA ARG A 154 -8.07 -1.79 14.50
C ARG A 154 -6.74 -2.51 14.67
N ASP A 155 -6.21 -2.49 15.88
CA ASP A 155 -5.04 -3.27 16.26
C ASP A 155 -5.33 -4.77 16.38
N ALA A 156 -4.31 -5.57 16.68
CA ALA A 156 -4.43 -7.02 16.87
C ALA A 156 -5.40 -7.44 17.99
N SER A 157 -5.63 -6.56 18.98
CA SER A 157 -6.60 -6.77 20.06
C SER A 157 -8.02 -6.31 19.72
N GLY A 158 -8.22 -5.75 18.53
CA GLY A 158 -9.50 -5.25 18.06
C GLY A 158 -9.82 -3.81 18.47
N ARG A 159 -8.89 -3.08 19.11
CA ARG A 159 -9.11 -1.67 19.48
C ARG A 159 -8.94 -0.77 18.28
N THR A 160 -9.82 0.22 18.13
CA THR A 160 -9.73 1.21 17.05
C THR A 160 -8.48 2.06 17.20
N THR A 161 -7.66 2.09 16.17
CA THR A 161 -6.43 2.91 16.10
C THR A 161 -6.57 4.11 15.18
N GLY A 162 -7.60 4.13 14.34
CA GLY A 162 -7.80 5.21 13.37
C GLY A 162 -9.11 5.07 12.62
N THR A 163 -9.58 6.20 12.11
CA THR A 163 -10.71 6.28 11.20
C THR A 163 -10.41 7.26 10.09
N ALA A 164 -10.66 6.86 8.85
CA ALA A 164 -10.61 7.74 7.69
C ALA A 164 -12.01 7.85 7.09
N THR A 165 -12.35 9.02 6.56
CA THR A 165 -13.63 9.25 5.90
C THR A 165 -13.39 10.00 4.61
N LYS A 166 -14.00 9.51 3.54
CA LYS A 166 -13.97 10.10 2.21
C LYS A 166 -15.40 10.29 1.76
N ARG A 167 -15.75 11.53 1.42
CA ARG A 167 -17.03 11.87 0.79
C ARG A 167 -16.82 11.91 -0.71
N ARG A 168 -17.68 11.21 -1.46
CA ARG A 168 -17.68 11.20 -2.91
C ARG A 168 -18.58 12.29 -3.46
#